data_AF-A0A9X9Q8M1-F1
#
_entry.id   AF-A0A9X9Q8M1-F1
#
_cell.length_a   1.000
_cell.length_b   1.000
_cell.length_c   1.000
_cell.angle_alpha   90.00
_cell.angle_beta   90.00
_cell.angle_gamma   90.00
#
_symmetry.space_group_name_H-M   'P 1'
#
loop_
_entity.id
_entity.type
_entity.pdbx_description
1 polymer ?
#
loop_
_entity_poly.entity_id
_entity_poly.type
_entity_poly.pdbx_seq_one_letter_code
_entity_poly.pdbx_strand_id
1 'polypeptide(L)'
;MSNAMYNKMWHQTQETLNSLLDKESQHMMESQSNQIFIFQMLATFYIKYVQIFRNLEDVYDQIVHPQKRILIRKILDGVMGRLLELKNEMVELELTEFHYFDDILQDLKLAPQQLDIPIPKYFLKEKLEVIKGREKILAQILADIGLDIPDKKYTAKSIPLEEAVKLIQIAERARQGRLRAMFMKQIFLQEYRAKQARILGEKVIDTGAAALRIQKVWRGFNQCQKTKKQREEEMIFLGMDPPPLFNEVSAAIIQAEKVSSLRNETQVKHEENYRKALVTIKNDLKLIEGPDIKENLQDQIRHWFIECR
;
A
#
# COMPACT_ATOMS: atom_id res chain seq x y z
N MET A 1 -16.57 -6.68 -1.71
CA MET A 1 -17.71 -6.08 -0.95
C MET A 1 -18.73 -5.54 -1.95
N SER A 2 -20.02 -5.55 -1.60
CA SER A 2 -21.10 -5.19 -2.54
C SER A 2 -21.37 -3.68 -2.54
N ASN A 3 -21.88 -3.15 -3.67
CA ASN A 3 -22.29 -1.75 -3.79
C ASN A 3 -23.31 -1.32 -2.72
N ALA A 4 -24.13 -2.24 -2.21
CA ALA A 4 -25.13 -1.96 -1.18
C ALA A 4 -24.49 -1.55 0.16
N MET A 5 -23.37 -2.19 0.54
CA MET A 5 -22.64 -1.87 1.77
C MET A 5 -22.14 -0.43 1.77
N TYR A 6 -21.51 0.01 0.69
CA TYR A 6 -20.96 1.37 0.61
C TYR A 6 -22.03 2.45 0.50
N ASN A 7 -23.19 2.14 -0.11
CA ASN A 7 -24.33 3.06 -0.05
C ASN A 7 -24.88 3.16 1.38
N LYS A 8 -24.98 2.04 2.12
CA LYS A 8 -25.39 2.07 3.53
C LYS A 8 -24.40 2.88 4.38
N MET A 9 -23.10 2.66 4.18
CA MET A 9 -22.04 3.41 4.86
C MET A 9 -22.11 4.90 4.54
N TRP A 10 -22.36 5.26 3.28
CA TRP A 10 -22.61 6.64 2.85
C TRP A 10 -23.79 7.27 3.61
N HIS A 11 -24.95 6.61 3.63
CA HIS A 11 -26.13 7.12 4.33
C HIS A 11 -25.89 7.30 5.84
N GLN A 12 -25.30 6.29 6.49
CA GLN A 12 -24.97 6.35 7.91
C GLN A 12 -23.96 7.47 8.21
N THR A 13 -22.95 7.66 7.36
CA THR A 13 -21.95 8.71 7.52
C THR A 13 -22.58 10.09 7.34
N GLN A 14 -23.49 10.26 6.38
CA GLN A 14 -24.22 11.51 6.18
C GLN A 14 -25.13 11.84 7.37
N GLU A 15 -25.88 10.87 7.89
CA GLU A 15 -26.70 11.04 9.09
C GLU A 15 -25.84 11.40 10.31
N THR A 16 -24.70 10.72 10.47
CA THR A 16 -23.76 10.99 11.56
C THR A 16 -23.21 12.41 11.45
N LEU A 17 -22.81 12.85 10.25
CA LEU A 17 -22.33 14.20 9.99
C LEU A 17 -23.40 15.26 10.29
N ASN A 18 -24.62 15.08 9.80
CA ASN A 18 -25.73 16.01 10.08
C ASN A 18 -25.99 16.11 11.59
N SER A 19 -26.05 14.97 12.28
CA SER A 19 -26.25 14.95 13.74
C SER A 19 -25.10 15.60 14.52
N LEU A 20 -23.88 15.57 13.97
CA LEU A 20 -22.72 16.20 14.58
C LEU A 20 -22.76 17.72 14.39
N LEU A 21 -23.13 18.18 13.20
CA LEU A 21 -23.32 19.60 12.89
C LEU A 21 -24.43 20.22 13.76
N ASP A 22 -25.55 19.52 13.94
CA ASP A 22 -26.63 19.98 14.81
C ASP A 22 -26.13 20.19 16.25
N LYS A 23 -25.38 19.21 16.79
CA LYS A 23 -24.79 19.30 18.14
C LYS A 23 -23.77 20.42 18.27
N GLU A 24 -22.91 20.58 17.27
CA GLU A 24 -21.92 21.64 17.24
C GLU A 24 -22.58 23.02 17.24
N SER A 25 -23.61 23.20 16.42
CA SER A 25 -24.39 24.45 16.37
C SER A 25 -25.07 24.79 17.70
N GLN A 26 -25.57 23.77 18.42
CA GLN A 26 -26.17 23.95 19.74
C GLN A 26 -25.14 24.40 20.77
N HIS A 27 -23.96 23.77 20.78
CA HIS A 27 -22.90 24.13 21.71
C HIS A 27 -22.26 25.49 21.41
N MET A 28 -22.23 25.94 20.15
CA MET A 28 -21.79 27.32 19.83
C MET A 28 -22.73 28.39 20.39
N MET A 29 -24.00 28.06 20.65
CA MET A 29 -24.95 28.99 21.28
C MET A 29 -24.81 29.04 22.81
N GLU A 30 -24.17 28.04 23.42
CA GLU A 30 -23.98 27.94 24.86
C GLU A 30 -22.64 28.59 25.25
N SER A 31 -22.69 29.76 25.89
CA SER A 31 -21.47 30.39 26.43
C SER A 31 -20.92 29.57 27.60
N GLN A 32 -19.87 28.81 27.36
CA GLN A 32 -19.22 28.00 28.40
C GLN A 32 -17.94 28.68 28.90
N SER A 33 -17.77 28.72 30.22
CA SER A 33 -16.71 29.51 30.87
C SER A 33 -15.43 28.71 31.17
N ASN A 34 -15.47 27.37 31.16
CA ASN A 34 -14.36 26.54 31.62
C ASN A 34 -13.52 26.02 30.45
N GLN A 35 -12.25 26.44 30.39
CA GLN A 35 -11.29 26.05 29.35
C GLN A 35 -11.15 24.53 29.17
N ILE A 36 -11.13 23.76 30.27
CA ILE A 36 -11.04 22.29 30.24
C ILE A 36 -12.24 21.67 29.52
N PHE A 37 -13.44 22.19 29.78
CA PHE A 37 -14.66 21.67 29.17
C PHE A 37 -14.68 22.00 27.67
N ILE A 38 -14.29 23.23 27.31
CA ILE A 38 -14.17 23.65 25.91
C ILE A 38 -13.19 22.74 25.17
N PHE A 39 -12.04 22.45 25.78
CA PHE A 39 -11.06 21.53 25.20
C PHE A 39 -11.66 20.13 24.98
N GLN A 40 -12.27 19.55 26.01
CA GLN A 40 -12.87 18.21 25.92
C GLN A 40 -13.97 18.16 24.84
N MET A 41 -14.75 19.23 24.72
CA MET A 41 -15.75 19.38 23.67
C MET A 41 -15.10 19.43 22.27
N LEU A 42 -14.11 20.30 22.05
CA LEU A 42 -13.39 20.44 20.77
C LEU A 42 -12.70 19.13 20.37
N ALA A 43 -12.01 18.49 21.31
CA ALA A 43 -11.35 17.21 21.09
C ALA A 43 -12.36 16.11 20.75
N THR A 44 -13.53 16.09 21.39
CA THR A 44 -14.62 15.16 21.05
C THR A 44 -15.15 15.38 19.63
N PHE A 45 -15.34 16.63 19.22
CA PHE A 45 -15.73 16.96 17.84
C PHE A 45 -14.65 16.55 16.85
N TYR A 46 -13.39 16.91 17.12
CA TYR A 46 -12.25 16.55 16.28
C TYR A 46 -12.20 15.05 16.00
N ILE A 47 -12.26 14.21 17.05
CA ILE A 47 -12.21 12.75 16.91
C ILE A 47 -13.39 12.23 16.07
N LYS A 48 -14.62 12.73 16.30
CA LYS A 48 -15.80 12.33 15.54
C LYS A 48 -15.70 12.75 14.07
N TYR A 49 -15.16 13.94 13.78
CA TYR A 49 -14.90 14.37 12.41
C TYR A 49 -13.81 13.52 11.74
N VAL A 50 -12.78 13.06 12.46
CA VAL A 50 -11.77 12.15 11.91
C VAL A 50 -12.42 10.82 11.50
N GLN A 51 -13.33 10.28 12.31
CA GLN A 51 -14.08 9.07 11.96
C GLN A 51 -14.95 9.27 10.71
N ILE A 52 -15.67 10.39 10.64
CA ILE A 52 -16.47 10.75 9.46
C ILE A 52 -15.58 10.86 8.22
N PHE A 53 -14.44 11.53 8.34
CA PHE A 53 -13.47 11.69 7.25
C PHE A 53 -13.00 10.35 6.69
N ARG A 54 -12.63 9.41 7.57
CA ARG A 54 -12.22 8.05 7.17
C ARG A 54 -13.32 7.32 6.42
N ASN A 55 -14.53 7.34 6.96
CA ASN A 55 -15.68 6.70 6.30
C ASN A 55 -15.98 7.33 4.95
N LEU A 56 -15.89 8.67 4.83
CA LEU A 56 -16.09 9.38 3.57
C LEU A 56 -15.00 9.07 2.55
N GLU A 57 -13.74 8.91 2.95
CA GLU A 57 -12.64 8.48 2.07
C GLU A 57 -12.90 7.08 1.50
N ASP A 58 -13.28 6.13 2.37
CA ASP A 58 -13.62 4.78 1.98
C ASP A 58 -14.83 4.77 1.02
N VAL A 59 -15.88 5.53 1.33
CA VAL A 59 -17.05 5.68 0.46
C VAL A 59 -16.64 6.27 -0.90
N TYR A 60 -15.83 7.33 -0.91
CA TYR A 60 -15.40 8.01 -2.13
C TYR A 60 -14.59 7.08 -3.05
N ASP A 61 -13.68 6.29 -2.47
CA ASP A 61 -12.85 5.37 -3.24
C ASP A 61 -13.63 4.18 -3.77
N GLN A 62 -14.65 3.71 -3.03
CA GLN A 62 -15.39 2.50 -3.38
C GLN A 62 -16.59 2.75 -4.31
N ILE A 63 -17.22 3.93 -4.23
CA ILE A 63 -18.32 4.29 -5.14
C ILE A 63 -17.78 4.52 -6.56
N VAL A 64 -18.53 4.03 -7.55
CA VAL A 64 -18.20 4.18 -8.98
C VAL A 64 -19.13 5.19 -9.67
N HIS A 65 -20.23 5.59 -9.03
CA HIS A 65 -21.19 6.53 -9.61
C HIS A 65 -20.65 7.97 -9.60
N PRO A 66 -20.43 8.62 -10.76
CA PRO A 66 -19.66 9.86 -10.87
C PRO A 66 -20.31 11.04 -10.15
N GLN A 67 -21.62 11.23 -10.32
CA GLN A 67 -22.35 12.34 -9.65
C GLN A 67 -22.29 12.23 -8.11
N LYS A 68 -22.38 11.01 -7.57
CA LYS A 68 -22.30 10.78 -6.11
C LYS A 68 -20.89 11.09 -5.63
N ARG A 69 -19.87 10.64 -6.35
CA ARG A 69 -18.46 10.91 -5.99
C ARG A 69 -18.13 12.40 -5.98
N ILE A 70 -18.66 13.18 -6.93
CA ILE A 70 -18.49 14.64 -6.95
C ILE A 70 -19.04 15.27 -5.65
N LEU A 71 -20.24 14.85 -5.23
CA LEU A 71 -20.84 15.31 -3.98
C LEU A 71 -20.00 14.90 -2.76
N ILE A 72 -19.64 13.62 -2.67
CA ILE A 72 -18.85 13.08 -1.56
C ILE A 72 -17.49 13.79 -1.47
N ARG A 73 -16.83 14.05 -2.61
CA ARG A 73 -15.55 14.80 -2.64
C ARG A 73 -15.69 16.19 -2.05
N LYS A 74 -16.75 16.94 -2.39
CA LYS A 74 -17.00 18.26 -1.80
C LYS A 74 -17.21 18.20 -0.29
N ILE A 75 -17.93 17.19 0.19
CA ILE A 75 -18.19 17.00 1.61
C ILE A 75 -16.91 16.59 2.33
N LEU A 76 -16.10 15.72 1.72
CA LEU A 76 -14.79 15.31 2.24
C LEU A 76 -13.83 16.50 2.35
N ASP A 77 -13.78 17.37 1.33
CA ASP A 77 -13.01 18.64 1.38
C ASP A 77 -13.52 19.55 2.52
N GLY A 78 -14.83 19.65 2.72
CA GLY A 78 -15.42 20.43 3.81
C GLY A 78 -15.10 19.88 5.21
N VAL A 79 -15.22 18.56 5.40
CA VAL A 79 -14.85 17.88 6.65
C VAL A 79 -13.35 18.03 6.93
N MET A 80 -12.51 17.96 5.89
CA MET A 80 -11.07 18.21 6.02
C MET A 80 -10.80 19.64 6.50
N GLY A 81 -11.50 20.63 5.95
CA GLY A 81 -11.44 22.02 6.42
C GLY A 81 -11.82 22.14 7.91
N ARG A 82 -12.96 21.56 8.30
CA ARG A 82 -13.43 21.61 9.69
C ARG A 82 -12.47 20.92 10.66
N LEU A 83 -11.82 19.84 10.25
CA LEU A 83 -10.78 19.18 11.05
C LEU A 83 -9.58 20.10 11.34
N LEU A 84 -9.14 20.86 10.33
CA LEU A 84 -8.05 21.83 10.49
C LEU A 84 -8.47 23.00 11.39
N GLU A 85 -9.70 23.48 11.25
CA GLU A 85 -10.25 24.54 12.11
C GLU A 85 -10.31 24.08 13.58
N LEU A 86 -10.93 22.93 13.86
CA LEU A 86 -11.01 22.38 15.22
C LEU A 86 -9.62 22.13 15.82
N LYS A 87 -8.70 21.62 15.00
CA LYS A 87 -7.32 21.43 15.44
C LYS A 87 -6.67 22.77 15.79
N ASN A 88 -6.85 23.80 14.97
CA ASN A 88 -6.33 25.14 15.22
C ASN A 88 -6.93 25.75 16.51
N GLU A 89 -8.26 25.65 16.70
CA GLU A 89 -8.95 26.11 17.91
C GLU A 89 -8.40 25.43 19.18
N MET A 90 -8.12 24.13 19.14
CA MET A 90 -7.50 23.41 20.26
C MET A 90 -6.07 23.90 20.53
N VAL A 91 -5.27 24.07 19.48
CA VAL A 91 -3.88 24.57 19.58
C VAL A 91 -3.86 25.97 20.18
N GLU A 92 -4.77 26.85 19.79
CA GLU A 92 -4.89 28.20 20.34
C GLU A 92 -5.32 28.17 21.81
N LEU A 93 -6.16 27.22 22.20
CA LEU A 93 -6.65 27.07 23.57
C LEU A 93 -5.57 26.56 24.54
N GLU A 94 -4.75 25.59 24.15
CA GLU A 94 -3.70 25.01 25.01
C GLU A 94 -2.29 25.57 24.74
N LEU A 95 -2.11 26.31 23.64
CA LEU A 95 -0.82 26.79 23.14
C LEU A 95 0.18 25.66 22.82
N THR A 96 -0.34 24.50 22.40
CA THR A 96 0.44 23.29 22.10
C THR A 96 -0.06 22.62 20.82
N GLU A 97 0.85 22.08 20.01
CA GLU A 97 0.46 21.30 18.83
C GLU A 97 0.06 19.85 19.20
N PHE A 98 0.64 19.35 20.29
CA PHE A 98 0.52 17.98 20.75
C PHE A 98 -0.55 17.86 21.84
N HIS A 99 -1.54 17.02 21.58
CA HIS A 99 -2.70 16.84 22.45
C HIS A 99 -2.88 15.35 22.75
N TYR A 100 -3.22 15.03 24.00
CA TYR A 100 -3.48 13.67 24.45
C TYR A 100 -4.98 13.43 24.48
N PHE A 101 -5.43 12.36 23.82
CA PHE A 101 -6.84 12.03 23.69
C PHE A 101 -7.25 10.80 24.51
N ASP A 102 -6.36 10.24 25.34
CA ASP A 102 -6.52 8.91 25.95
C ASP A 102 -7.86 8.73 26.68
N ASP A 103 -8.24 9.70 27.52
CA ASP A 103 -9.51 9.66 28.26
C ASP A 103 -10.73 9.66 27.34
N ILE A 104 -10.71 10.52 26.31
CA ILE A 104 -11.80 10.64 25.33
C ILE A 104 -11.88 9.38 24.45
N LEU A 105 -10.74 8.81 24.08
CA LEU A 105 -10.68 7.56 23.33
C LEU A 105 -11.20 6.39 24.16
N GLN A 106 -10.89 6.35 25.44
CA GLN A 106 -11.42 5.35 26.36
C GLN A 106 -12.95 5.45 26.46
N ASP A 107 -13.50 6.67 26.62
CA ASP A 107 -14.94 6.91 26.68
C ASP A 107 -15.65 6.50 25.37
N LEU A 108 -15.04 6.82 24.23
CA LEU A 108 -15.57 6.47 22.90
C LEU A 108 -15.27 5.02 22.48
N LYS A 109 -14.51 4.26 23.28
CA LYS A 109 -14.06 2.89 23.00
C LYS A 109 -13.32 2.78 21.67
N LEU A 110 -12.42 3.73 21.42
CA LEU A 110 -11.62 3.82 20.20
C LEU A 110 -10.17 3.46 20.44
N ALA A 111 -9.56 2.83 19.44
CA ALA A 111 -8.14 2.58 19.41
C ALA A 111 -7.41 3.80 18.78
N PRO A 112 -6.17 4.12 19.21
CA PRO A 112 -5.40 5.24 18.65
C PRO A 112 -5.22 5.18 17.13
N GLN A 113 -5.10 3.98 16.55
CA GLN A 113 -4.98 3.76 15.10
C GLN A 113 -6.22 4.24 14.32
N GLN A 114 -7.36 4.45 14.99
CA GLN A 114 -8.57 4.98 14.37
C GLN A 114 -8.51 6.50 14.19
N LEU A 115 -7.52 7.19 14.77
CA LEU A 115 -7.26 8.62 14.53
C LEU A 115 -6.28 8.87 13.38
N ASP A 116 -5.67 7.81 12.82
CA ASP A 116 -4.80 7.97 11.65
C ASP A 116 -5.63 8.56 10.50
N ILE A 117 -5.21 9.72 10.01
CA ILE A 117 -5.88 10.43 8.92
C ILE A 117 -5.32 9.87 7.60
N PRO A 118 -6.12 9.14 6.80
CA PRO A 118 -5.66 8.60 5.53
C PRO A 118 -5.45 9.73 4.52
N ILE A 119 -4.44 9.59 3.66
CA ILE A 119 -4.24 10.51 2.54
C ILE A 119 -5.31 10.21 1.48
N PRO A 120 -6.20 11.15 1.15
CA PRO A 120 -7.27 10.86 0.20
C PRO A 120 -6.75 10.51 -1.19
N LYS A 121 -7.25 9.40 -1.75
CA LYS A 121 -6.75 8.87 -3.04
C LYS A 121 -6.99 9.81 -4.22
N TYR A 122 -7.94 10.74 -4.12
CA TYR A 122 -8.19 11.72 -5.20
C TYR A 122 -7.05 12.72 -5.37
N PHE A 123 -6.24 12.98 -4.34
CA PHE A 123 -5.07 13.87 -4.45
C PHE A 123 -4.10 13.40 -5.52
N LEU A 124 -3.91 12.08 -5.61
CA LEU A 124 -3.11 11.47 -6.66
C LEU A 124 -3.90 11.38 -7.95
N LYS A 125 -5.11 10.80 -7.91
CA LYS A 125 -5.92 10.53 -9.12
C LYS A 125 -6.18 11.79 -9.95
N GLU A 126 -6.53 12.92 -9.33
CA GLU A 126 -6.82 14.17 -10.03
C GLU A 126 -5.56 14.87 -10.56
N LYS A 127 -4.43 14.69 -9.89
CA LYS A 127 -3.14 15.28 -10.29
C LYS A 127 -2.35 14.37 -11.25
N LEU A 128 -2.85 13.19 -11.61
CA LEU A 128 -2.12 12.23 -12.46
C LEU A 128 -1.60 12.86 -13.76
N GLU A 129 -2.42 13.65 -14.45
CA GLU A 129 -1.99 14.29 -15.70
C GLU A 129 -0.93 15.37 -15.48
N VAL A 130 -1.03 16.11 -14.37
CA VAL A 130 0.01 17.08 -13.96
C VAL A 130 1.31 16.35 -13.60
N ILE A 131 1.21 15.24 -12.88
CA ILE A 131 2.36 14.41 -12.48
C ILE A 131 3.04 13.83 -13.72
N LYS A 132 2.30 13.21 -14.65
CA LYS A 132 2.83 12.73 -15.93
C LYS A 132 3.47 13.85 -16.76
N GLY A 133 2.88 15.05 -16.73
CA GLY A 133 3.46 16.22 -17.37
C GLY A 133 4.81 16.60 -16.77
N ARG A 134 4.92 16.62 -15.44
CA ARG A 134 6.17 16.87 -14.71
C ARG A 134 7.21 15.77 -14.94
N GLU A 135 6.80 14.51 -14.98
CA GLU A 135 7.67 13.37 -15.29
C GLU A 135 8.30 13.52 -16.68
N LYS A 136 7.52 13.95 -17.68
CA LYS A 136 8.06 14.22 -19.03
C LYS A 136 9.08 15.36 -19.03
N ILE A 137 8.80 16.45 -18.32
CA ILE A 137 9.74 17.58 -18.19
C ILE A 137 11.02 17.12 -17.49
N LEU A 138 10.89 16.36 -16.41
CA LEU A 138 12.04 15.83 -15.68
C LEU A 138 12.86 14.87 -16.54
N ALA A 139 12.21 14.00 -17.32
CA ALA A 139 12.90 13.13 -18.27
C ALA A 139 13.66 13.93 -19.34
N GLN A 140 13.07 15.02 -19.85
CA GLN A 140 13.76 15.91 -20.79
C GLN A 140 14.98 16.58 -20.15
N ILE A 141 14.84 17.12 -18.93
CA ILE A 141 15.96 17.73 -18.20
C ILE A 141 17.08 16.71 -17.93
N LEU A 142 16.73 15.48 -17.54
CA LEU A 142 17.72 14.41 -17.32
C LEU A 142 18.45 14.03 -18.61
N ALA A 143 17.74 13.94 -19.73
CA ALA A 143 18.32 13.69 -21.04
C ALA A 143 19.27 14.84 -21.45
N ASP A 144 18.86 16.09 -21.25
CA ASP A 144 19.66 17.29 -21.57
C ASP A 144 20.94 17.37 -20.72
N ILE A 145 20.90 16.95 -19.46
CA ILE A 145 22.04 16.91 -18.54
C ILE A 145 22.94 15.68 -18.82
N GLY A 146 22.51 14.72 -19.65
CA GLY A 146 23.22 13.46 -19.89
C GLY A 146 23.21 12.52 -18.68
N LEU A 147 22.28 12.74 -17.75
CA LEU A 147 21.99 11.89 -16.59
C LEU A 147 20.78 10.98 -16.85
N ASP A 148 20.46 10.71 -18.11
CA ASP A 148 19.69 9.53 -18.47
C ASP A 148 20.44 8.33 -17.90
N ILE A 149 20.05 7.89 -16.70
CA ILE A 149 20.41 6.59 -16.16
C ILE A 149 19.56 5.67 -17.01
N PRO A 150 20.08 5.05 -18.09
CA PRO A 150 19.33 3.97 -18.69
C PRO A 150 19.21 2.95 -17.56
N ASP A 151 18.06 2.28 -17.44
CA ASP A 151 17.98 1.06 -16.64
C ASP A 151 19.28 0.32 -16.88
N LYS A 152 20.12 0.22 -15.83
CA LYS A 152 21.40 -0.48 -15.89
C LYS A 152 21.02 -1.94 -16.10
N LYS A 153 20.66 -2.29 -17.34
CA LYS A 153 20.92 -3.59 -17.92
C LYS A 153 22.41 -3.70 -17.73
N TYR A 154 22.82 -4.40 -16.68
CA TYR A 154 24.16 -4.89 -16.55
C TYR A 154 24.42 -5.61 -17.87
N THR A 155 25.03 -4.90 -18.81
CA THR A 155 25.52 -5.48 -20.03
C THR A 155 26.53 -6.47 -19.51
N ALA A 156 26.17 -7.75 -19.52
CA ALA A 156 27.06 -8.81 -19.11
C ALA A 156 28.33 -8.59 -19.92
N LYS A 157 29.39 -8.12 -19.26
CA LYS A 157 30.65 -7.82 -19.93
C LYS A 157 31.07 -9.12 -20.59
N SER A 158 31.07 -9.16 -21.91
CA SER A 158 31.48 -10.34 -22.66
C SER A 158 32.93 -10.62 -22.29
N ILE A 159 33.18 -11.80 -21.74
CA ILE A 159 34.52 -12.22 -21.32
C ILE A 159 35.35 -12.35 -22.62
N PRO A 160 36.52 -11.69 -22.74
CA PRO A 160 37.38 -11.83 -23.91
C PRO A 160 37.78 -13.30 -24.11
N LEU A 161 37.95 -13.70 -25.37
CA LEU A 161 38.16 -15.10 -25.75
C LEU A 161 39.33 -15.74 -24.99
N GLU A 162 40.44 -15.03 -24.82
CA GLU A 162 41.63 -15.49 -24.09
C GLU A 162 41.33 -15.78 -22.61
N GLU A 163 40.51 -14.96 -21.97
CA GLU A 163 40.13 -15.13 -20.57
C GLU A 163 39.15 -16.31 -20.41
N ALA A 164 38.20 -16.44 -21.34
CA ALA A 164 37.31 -17.59 -21.39
C ALA A 164 38.07 -18.92 -21.58
N VAL A 165 39.06 -18.94 -22.49
CA VAL A 165 39.91 -20.12 -22.71
C VAL A 165 40.73 -20.46 -21.47
N LYS A 166 41.33 -19.47 -20.80
CA LYS A 166 42.07 -19.69 -19.54
C LYS A 166 41.18 -20.27 -18.45
N LEU A 167 39.97 -19.73 -18.27
CA LEU A 167 39.00 -20.25 -17.30
C LEU A 167 38.64 -21.72 -17.58
N ILE A 168 38.37 -22.06 -18.85
CA ILE A 168 38.08 -23.44 -19.25
C ILE A 168 39.27 -24.36 -18.96
N GLN A 169 40.50 -23.94 -19.29
CA GLN A 169 41.70 -24.74 -19.04
C GLN A 169 41.99 -24.95 -17.55
N ILE A 170 41.80 -23.91 -16.72
CA ILE A 170 41.94 -24.00 -15.26
C ILE A 170 40.89 -24.97 -14.70
N ALA A 171 39.64 -24.84 -15.16
CA ALA A 171 38.55 -25.71 -14.73
C ALA A 171 38.79 -27.17 -15.11
N GLU A 172 39.25 -27.44 -16.34
CA GLU A 172 39.56 -28.79 -16.79
C GLU A 172 40.78 -29.37 -16.06
N ARG A 173 41.84 -28.59 -15.84
CA ARG A 173 42.99 -29.01 -15.02
C ARG A 173 42.55 -29.35 -13.60
N ALA A 174 41.69 -28.54 -12.99
CA ALA A 174 41.14 -28.80 -11.67
C ALA A 174 40.27 -30.07 -11.65
N ARG A 175 39.44 -30.29 -12.68
CA ARG A 175 38.63 -31.49 -12.83
C ARG A 175 39.49 -32.75 -12.94
N GLN A 176 40.53 -32.71 -13.77
CA GLN A 176 41.52 -33.79 -13.92
C GLN A 176 42.26 -34.05 -12.60
N GLY A 177 42.66 -33.00 -11.89
CA GLY A 177 43.27 -33.10 -10.56
C GLY A 177 42.36 -33.79 -9.56
N ARG A 178 41.07 -33.42 -9.50
CA ARG A 178 40.06 -34.07 -8.65
C ARG A 178 39.86 -35.54 -9.02
N LEU A 179 39.80 -35.88 -10.31
CA LEU A 179 39.68 -37.26 -10.78
C LEU A 179 40.88 -38.11 -10.37
N ARG A 180 42.10 -37.62 -10.60
CA ARG A 180 43.34 -38.30 -10.19
C ARG A 180 43.40 -38.47 -8.68
N ALA A 181 43.06 -37.44 -7.91
CA ALA A 181 43.02 -37.51 -6.45
C ALA A 181 41.99 -38.54 -5.96
N MET A 182 40.81 -38.60 -6.56
CA MET A 182 39.81 -39.63 -6.26
C MET A 182 40.33 -41.04 -6.58
N PHE A 183 40.95 -41.23 -7.75
CA PHE A 183 41.50 -42.52 -8.15
C PHE A 183 42.63 -42.98 -7.21
N MET A 184 43.58 -42.09 -6.89
CA MET A 184 44.65 -42.37 -5.93
C MET A 184 44.11 -42.67 -4.52
N LYS A 185 43.09 -41.93 -4.07
CA LYS A 185 42.41 -42.19 -2.80
C LYS A 185 41.77 -43.59 -2.79
N GLN A 186 41.19 -44.02 -3.91
CA GLN A 186 40.58 -45.35 -4.01
C GLN A 186 41.62 -46.47 -3.94
N ILE A 187 42.76 -46.32 -4.63
CA ILE A 187 43.91 -47.24 -4.52
C ILE A 187 44.40 -47.29 -3.07
N PHE A 188 44.64 -46.13 -2.45
CA PHE A 188 45.08 -46.06 -1.05
C PHE A 188 44.10 -46.76 -0.11
N LEU A 189 42.79 -46.54 -0.26
CA LEU A 189 41.78 -47.21 0.55
C LEU A 189 41.72 -48.72 0.31
N GLN A 190 41.94 -49.19 -0.93
CA GLN A 190 42.03 -50.61 -1.24
C GLN A 190 43.26 -51.25 -0.58
N GLU A 191 44.43 -50.63 -0.69
CA GLU A 191 45.64 -51.09 -0.01
C GLU A 191 45.49 -51.06 1.51
N TYR A 192 44.88 -50.01 2.05
CA TYR A 192 44.62 -49.87 3.47
C TYR A 192 43.66 -50.97 3.96
N ARG A 193 42.58 -51.25 3.22
CA ARG A 193 41.67 -52.38 3.50
C ARG A 193 42.37 -53.73 3.39
N ALA A 194 43.25 -53.93 2.41
CA ALA A 194 44.02 -55.16 2.27
C ALA A 194 45.03 -55.35 3.42
N LYS A 195 45.72 -54.28 3.84
CA LYS A 195 46.58 -54.28 5.03
C LYS A 195 45.78 -54.52 6.31
N GLN A 196 44.63 -53.87 6.46
CA GLN A 196 43.73 -54.12 7.59
C GLN A 196 43.18 -55.54 7.58
N ALA A 197 42.79 -56.11 6.44
CA ALA A 197 42.34 -57.50 6.35
C ALA A 197 43.45 -58.50 6.71
N ARG A 198 44.72 -58.18 6.41
CA ARG A 198 45.88 -58.96 6.86
C ARG A 198 46.17 -58.84 8.35
N ILE A 199 46.03 -57.64 8.92
CA ILE A 199 46.25 -57.37 10.35
C ILE A 199 45.06 -57.87 11.21
N LEU A 200 43.86 -57.84 10.64
CA LEU A 200 42.59 -58.17 11.28
C LEU A 200 42.04 -59.52 10.79
N GLY A 201 42.92 -60.41 10.31
CA GLY A 201 42.59 -61.83 10.23
C GLY A 201 42.24 -62.27 11.65
N GLU A 202 40.99 -62.69 11.86
CA GLU A 202 40.48 -63.22 13.13
C GLU A 202 40.19 -62.21 14.28
N LYS A 203 39.54 -61.07 13.98
CA LYS A 203 38.68 -60.42 15.01
C LYS A 203 37.23 -60.48 14.58
N VAL A 204 36.42 -61.22 15.34
CA VAL A 204 34.95 -61.21 15.27
C VAL A 204 34.52 -59.75 15.35
N ILE A 205 33.83 -59.28 14.30
CA ILE A 205 33.33 -57.91 14.22
C ILE A 205 32.30 -57.76 15.34
N ASP A 206 32.63 -57.01 16.39
CA ASP A 206 31.68 -56.65 17.42
C ASP A 206 30.59 -55.76 16.80
N THR A 207 29.45 -56.39 16.51
CA THR A 207 28.26 -55.75 15.93
C THR A 207 27.77 -54.60 16.81
N GLY A 208 27.97 -54.69 18.14
CA GLY A 208 27.65 -53.64 19.10
C GLY A 208 28.54 -52.41 18.90
N ALA A 209 29.85 -52.57 18.80
CA ALA A 209 30.78 -51.47 18.50
C ALA A 209 30.52 -50.82 17.13
N ALA A 210 30.16 -51.61 16.12
CA ALA A 210 29.78 -51.08 14.80
C ALA A 210 28.48 -50.25 14.87
N ALA A 211 27.44 -50.75 15.55
CA ALA A 211 26.20 -50.03 15.76
C ALA A 211 26.40 -48.72 16.54
N LEU A 212 27.24 -48.73 17.59
CA LEU A 212 27.58 -47.54 18.36
C LEU A 212 28.27 -46.46 17.51
N ARG A 213 29.16 -46.84 16.60
CA ARG A 213 29.81 -45.90 15.69
C ARG A 213 28.80 -45.27 14.71
N ILE A 214 27.90 -46.07 14.14
CA ILE A 214 26.84 -45.59 13.24
C ILE A 214 25.90 -44.63 13.99
N GLN A 215 25.45 -45.03 15.18
CA GLN A 215 24.58 -44.22 16.04
C GLN A 215 25.26 -42.90 16.44
N LYS A 216 26.55 -42.92 16.78
CA LYS A 216 27.30 -41.70 17.11
C LYS A 216 27.33 -40.72 15.93
N VAL A 217 27.65 -41.20 14.73
CA VAL A 217 27.70 -40.36 13.52
C VAL A 217 26.31 -39.80 13.21
N TRP A 218 25.26 -40.62 13.29
CA TRP A 218 23.91 -40.16 13.04
C TRP A 218 23.44 -39.14 14.09
N ARG A 219 23.66 -39.40 15.38
CA ARG A 219 23.34 -38.42 16.44
C ARG A 219 24.06 -37.09 16.22
N GLY A 220 25.33 -37.14 15.83
CA GLY A 220 26.11 -35.94 15.47
C GLY A 220 25.51 -35.18 14.28
N PHE A 221 25.25 -35.86 13.16
CA PHE A 221 24.67 -35.24 11.97
C PHE A 221 23.27 -34.66 12.26
N ASN A 222 22.42 -35.39 12.98
CA ASN A 222 21.10 -34.91 13.38
C ASN A 222 21.19 -33.66 14.27
N GLN A 223 22.12 -33.64 15.24
CA GLN A 223 22.34 -32.47 16.09
C GLN A 223 22.85 -31.28 15.28
N CYS A 224 23.81 -31.48 14.37
CA CYS A 224 24.30 -30.41 13.50
C CYS A 224 23.17 -29.81 12.64
N GLN A 225 22.28 -30.63 12.09
CA GLN A 225 21.12 -30.15 11.32
C GLN A 225 20.14 -29.36 12.19
N LYS A 226 19.86 -29.82 13.41
CA LYS A 226 19.03 -29.07 14.36
C LYS A 226 19.64 -27.72 14.72
N THR A 227 20.94 -27.69 15.07
CA THR A 227 21.63 -26.45 15.41
C THR A 227 21.68 -25.48 14.23
N LYS A 228 21.88 -25.98 13.00
CA LYS A 228 21.83 -25.14 11.80
C LYS A 228 20.45 -24.51 11.62
N LYS A 229 19.38 -25.30 11.77
CA LYS A 229 18.00 -24.80 11.68
C LYS A 229 17.68 -23.78 12.78
N GLN A 230 18.06 -24.07 14.02
CA GLN A 230 17.86 -23.15 15.15
C GLN A 230 18.59 -21.82 14.94
N ARG A 231 19.82 -21.86 14.39
CA ARG A 231 20.55 -20.66 14.03
C ARG A 231 19.85 -19.87 12.93
N GLU A 232 19.37 -20.52 11.88
CA GLU A 232 18.59 -19.86 10.82
C GLU A 232 17.32 -19.21 11.38
N GLU A 233 16.58 -19.91 12.24
CA GLU A 233 15.38 -19.39 12.93
C GLU A 233 15.71 -18.19 13.83
N GLU A 234 16.84 -18.23 14.55
CA GLU A 234 17.31 -17.14 15.41
C GLU A 234 17.74 -15.92 14.59
N MET A 235 18.44 -16.11 13.47
CA MET A 235 18.83 -15.01 12.58
C MET A 235 17.61 -14.29 11.98
N ILE A 236 16.56 -15.04 11.65
CA ILE A 236 15.28 -14.48 11.20
C ILE A 236 14.58 -13.75 12.36
N PHE A 237 14.54 -14.35 13.56
CA PHE A 237 13.91 -13.74 14.74
C PHE A 237 14.57 -12.42 15.15
N LEU A 238 15.90 -12.35 15.09
CA LEU A 238 16.68 -11.14 15.35
C LEU A 238 16.59 -10.10 14.21
N GLY A 239 15.96 -10.45 13.07
CA GLY A 239 15.84 -9.58 11.91
C GLY A 239 17.14 -9.40 11.11
N MET A 240 18.14 -10.27 11.32
CA MET A 240 19.40 -10.24 10.57
C MET A 240 19.27 -10.89 9.18
N ASP A 241 18.41 -11.91 9.07
CA ASP A 241 18.04 -12.52 7.78
C ASP A 241 16.53 -12.30 7.51
N PRO A 242 16.13 -12.02 6.26
CA PRO A 242 14.72 -11.91 5.93
C PRO A 242 14.03 -13.28 6.04
N PRO A 243 12.79 -13.35 6.54
CA PRO A 243 12.04 -14.59 6.58
C PRO A 243 11.83 -15.18 5.18
N PRO A 244 11.69 -16.51 5.06
CA PRO A 244 11.30 -17.12 3.79
C PRO A 244 9.96 -16.50 3.36
N LEU A 245 9.86 -16.10 2.08
CA LEU A 245 8.73 -15.38 1.48
C LEU A 245 8.67 -13.86 1.78
N PHE A 246 9.71 -13.24 2.34
CA PHE A 246 9.73 -11.78 2.59
C PHE A 246 9.43 -10.93 1.33
N ASN A 247 9.91 -11.38 0.16
CA ASN A 247 9.66 -10.71 -1.11
C ASN A 247 8.37 -11.16 -1.81
N GLU A 248 7.68 -12.18 -1.29
CA GLU A 248 6.46 -12.68 -1.90
C GLU A 248 5.26 -11.90 -1.34
N VAL A 249 4.64 -11.14 -2.23
CA VAL A 249 3.41 -10.42 -1.93
C VAL A 249 2.30 -11.44 -1.68
N SER A 250 1.67 -11.38 -0.51
CA SER A 250 0.57 -12.28 -0.14
C SER A 250 -0.52 -12.30 -1.21
N ALA A 251 -1.11 -13.49 -1.46
CA ALA A 251 -2.20 -13.66 -2.42
C ALA A 251 -3.36 -12.69 -2.17
N ALA A 252 -3.62 -12.33 -0.91
CA ALA A 252 -4.65 -11.36 -0.53
C ALA A 252 -4.34 -9.94 -1.04
N ILE A 253 -3.06 -9.52 -1.00
CA ILE A 253 -2.63 -8.21 -1.49
C ILE A 253 -2.75 -8.17 -3.01
N ILE A 254 -2.30 -9.22 -3.71
CA ILE A 254 -2.44 -9.32 -5.18
C ILE A 254 -3.91 -9.26 -5.59
N GLN A 255 -4.80 -9.93 -4.84
CA GLN A 255 -6.24 -9.87 -5.11
C GLN A 255 -6.81 -8.47 -4.84
N ALA A 256 -6.41 -7.81 -3.76
CA ALA A 256 -6.84 -6.46 -3.42
C ALA A 256 -6.40 -5.43 -4.49
N GLU A 257 -5.18 -5.54 -4.99
CA GLU A 257 -4.66 -4.73 -6.09
C GLU A 257 -5.47 -4.93 -7.38
N LYS A 258 -5.73 -6.18 -7.77
CA LYS A 258 -6.58 -6.49 -8.93
C LYS A 258 -7.96 -5.84 -8.83
N VAL A 259 -8.62 -5.95 -7.67
CA VAL A 259 -9.92 -5.34 -7.42
C VAL A 259 -9.83 -3.81 -7.48
N SER A 260 -8.75 -3.22 -6.93
CA SER A 260 -8.49 -1.79 -6.99
C SER A 260 -8.34 -1.28 -8.42
N SER A 261 -7.54 -1.97 -9.23
CA SER A 261 -7.32 -1.63 -10.64
C SER A 261 -8.61 -1.71 -11.45
N LEU A 262 -9.39 -2.79 -11.31
CA LEU A 262 -10.67 -2.95 -12.00
C LEU A 262 -11.67 -1.85 -11.60
N ARG A 263 -11.71 -1.48 -10.31
CA ARG A 263 -12.54 -0.39 -9.82
C ARG A 263 -12.12 0.94 -10.43
N ASN A 264 -10.83 1.24 -10.49
CA ASN A 264 -10.29 2.46 -11.08
C ASN A 264 -10.65 2.57 -12.57
N GLU A 265 -10.51 1.50 -13.34
CA GLU A 265 -10.92 1.47 -14.75
C GLU A 265 -12.42 1.76 -14.93
N THR A 266 -13.25 1.16 -14.08
CA THR A 266 -14.70 1.37 -14.12
C THR A 266 -15.06 2.82 -13.75
N GLN A 267 -14.39 3.39 -12.75
CA GLN A 267 -14.55 4.79 -12.36
C GLN A 267 -14.24 5.76 -13.52
N VAL A 268 -13.14 5.52 -14.24
CA VAL A 268 -12.75 6.34 -15.40
C VAL A 268 -13.80 6.23 -16.51
N LYS A 269 -14.21 5.01 -16.87
CA LYS A 269 -15.26 4.80 -17.89
C LYS A 269 -16.57 5.50 -17.55
N HIS A 270 -17.00 5.41 -16.29
CA HIS A 270 -18.23 6.08 -15.84
C HIS A 270 -18.12 7.61 -15.86
N GLU A 271 -16.96 8.15 -15.47
CA GLU A 271 -16.69 9.58 -15.51
C GLU A 271 -16.73 10.13 -16.95
N GLU A 272 -16.12 9.42 -17.91
CA GLU A 272 -16.19 9.79 -19.33
C GLU A 272 -17.62 9.73 -19.87
N ASN A 273 -18.36 8.67 -19.54
CA ASN A 273 -19.76 8.53 -19.96
C ASN A 273 -20.63 9.64 -19.37
N TYR A 274 -20.40 10.02 -18.11
CA TYR A 274 -21.09 11.13 -17.46
C TYR A 274 -20.81 12.46 -18.15
N ARG A 275 -19.54 12.75 -18.48
CA ARG A 275 -19.18 13.98 -19.21
C ARG A 275 -19.82 14.05 -20.60
N LYS A 276 -19.84 12.93 -21.33
CA LYS A 276 -20.52 12.83 -22.63
C LYS A 276 -22.02 13.06 -22.48
N ALA A 277 -22.66 12.40 -21.51
CA ALA A 277 -24.08 12.54 -21.24
C ALA A 277 -24.47 13.98 -20.90
N LEU A 278 -23.64 14.73 -20.13
CA LEU A 278 -23.90 16.14 -19.84
C LEU A 278 -23.98 16.99 -21.12
N VAL A 279 -23.09 16.77 -22.08
CA VAL A 279 -23.10 17.50 -23.35
C VAL A 279 -24.31 17.12 -24.19
N THR A 280 -24.60 15.82 -24.29
CA THR A 280 -25.77 15.32 -25.02
C THR A 280 -27.06 15.88 -24.45
N ILE A 281 -27.31 15.71 -23.15
CA ILE A 281 -28.52 16.19 -22.47
C ILE A 281 -28.66 17.71 -22.62
N LYS A 282 -27.56 18.47 -22.49
CA LYS A 282 -27.59 19.93 -22.67
C LYS A 282 -27.98 20.32 -24.10
N ASN A 283 -27.46 19.61 -25.10
CA ASN A 283 -27.81 19.87 -26.50
C ASN A 283 -29.27 19.51 -26.78
N ASP A 284 -29.74 18.39 -26.25
CA ASP A 284 -31.12 17.94 -26.40
C ASP A 284 -32.10 18.93 -25.73
N LEU A 285 -31.82 19.36 -24.50
CA LEU A 285 -32.59 20.42 -23.83
C LEU A 285 -32.59 21.73 -24.62
N LYS A 286 -31.46 22.12 -25.19
CA LYS A 286 -31.38 23.32 -26.03
C LYS A 286 -32.24 23.20 -27.29
N LEU A 287 -32.38 22.00 -27.87
CA LEU A 287 -33.23 21.77 -29.04
C LEU A 287 -34.71 21.78 -28.67
N ILE A 288 -35.08 21.19 -27.54
CA ILE A 288 -36.47 21.05 -27.10
C ILE A 288 -36.99 22.34 -26.45
N GLU A 289 -36.29 22.87 -25.44
CA GLU A 289 -36.74 24.02 -24.65
C GLU A 289 -36.21 25.36 -25.19
N GLY A 290 -35.17 25.32 -26.03
CA GLY A 290 -34.54 26.54 -26.55
C GLY A 290 -35.49 27.47 -27.33
N PRO A 291 -36.38 26.96 -28.20
CA PRO A 291 -37.39 27.79 -28.87
C PRO A 291 -38.33 28.48 -27.88
N ASP A 292 -38.89 27.74 -26.93
CA ASP A 292 -39.83 28.28 -25.93
C ASP A 292 -39.16 29.31 -25.02
N ILE A 293 -37.93 29.04 -24.57
CA ILE A 293 -37.13 29.99 -23.78
C ILE A 293 -36.87 31.27 -24.59
N LYS A 294 -36.56 31.15 -25.89
CA LYS A 294 -36.32 32.29 -26.77
C LYS A 294 -37.59 33.13 -26.94
N GLU A 295 -38.74 32.51 -27.17
CA GLU A 295 -40.02 33.24 -27.31
C GLU A 295 -40.40 33.94 -26.01
N ASN A 296 -40.33 33.24 -24.88
CA ASN A 296 -40.63 33.82 -23.56
C ASN A 296 -39.70 35.02 -23.24
N LEU A 297 -38.40 34.91 -23.54
CA LEU A 297 -37.46 36.03 -23.37
C LEU A 297 -37.81 37.21 -24.30
N GLN A 298 -38.20 36.95 -25.55
CA GLN A 298 -38.62 38.01 -26.47
C GLN A 298 -39.87 38.74 -25.98
N ASP A 299 -40.84 38.00 -25.43
CA ASP A 299 -42.07 38.58 -24.91
C ASP A 299 -41.85 39.36 -23.62
N GLN A 300 -40.99 38.88 -22.71
CA GLN A 300 -40.57 39.65 -21.53
C GLN A 300 -39.89 40.97 -21.92
N ILE A 301 -38.99 40.94 -22.91
CA ILE A 301 -38.33 42.15 -23.41
C ILE A 301 -39.36 43.12 -24.01
N ARG A 302 -40.30 42.63 -24.83
CA ARG A 302 -41.38 43.46 -25.40
C ARG A 302 -42.26 44.07 -24.32
N HIS A 303 -42.64 43.28 -23.32
CA HIS A 303 -43.45 43.73 -22.20
C HIS A 303 -42.75 44.83 -21.41
N TRP A 304 -41.46 44.63 -21.12
CA TRP A 304 -40.64 45.64 -20.45
C TRP A 304 -40.57 46.97 -21.23
N PHE A 305 -40.42 46.91 -22.55
CA PHE A 305 -40.46 48.12 -23.40
C PHE A 305 -41.83 48.83 -23.38
N ILE A 306 -42.92 48.09 -23.16
CA ILE A 306 -44.28 48.67 -23.06
C ILE A 306 -44.47 49.31 -21.68
N GLU A 307 -44.01 48.68 -20.61
CA GLU A 307 -44.14 49.20 -19.23
C GLU A 307 -43.23 50.41 -18.96
N CYS A 308 -42.08 50.51 -19.62
CA CYS A 308 -41.14 51.63 -19.48
C CYS A 308 -41.43 52.82 -20.43
N ARG A 309 -42.60 52.83 -21.09
CA ARG A 309 -43.07 53.94 -21.93
C ARG A 309 -44.12 54.77 -21.21
#